data_AF-A0A151YYW0-F1
#
_entry.id   AF-A0A151YYW0-F1
#
_cell.length_a   1.000
_cell.length_b   1.000
_cell.length_c   1.000
_cell.angle_alpha   90.00
_cell.angle_beta   90.00
_cell.angle_gamma   90.00
#
_symmetry.space_group_name_H-M   'P 1'
#
loop_
_entity.id
_entity.type
_entity.pdbx_description
1 polymer ?
#
loop_
_entity_poly.entity_id
_entity_poly.type
_entity_poly.pdbx_seq_one_letter_code
_entity_poly.pdbx_strand_id
1 'polypeptide(L)'
;MKRTKPIFLFILFLSSLFFFPEAAWSFQEKKDPEVRLMVRFGENEWSLDLREIGFDGIDPTTLNQDALMNQIRETIEKEVNRKPQPAYYKDRKVVPHQLGVKVDRQKIKLWFDEIHDYINRPVDLPVQWSMPELTTKELLQLKEKVLGSYTTFFNYRNVNRSHNIYLSAKAIDHHVLMPGETFSFNKVVGIRSRARGYRMAKIIVKGEYSEGVGGGICQTSSTLFNAVDMAGLEIVERNSHSRRVAYVPKNRDATVSWGGPDFKFKNTLSKPILIAAGVRKGMLTIHIYAPSDARHFPREVPEPPSEKESIREEVKEKKANLG
;
A
#
# COMPACT_ATOMS: atom_id res chain seq x y z
N MET A 1 0.45 -8.92 -85.81
CA MET A 1 0.02 -8.08 -86.95
C MET A 1 -1.50 -7.98 -86.91
N LYS A 2 -2.01 -6.75 -87.09
CA LYS A 2 -3.42 -6.34 -87.14
C LYS A 2 -4.33 -7.30 -87.94
N ARG A 3 -5.59 -7.49 -87.52
CA ARG A 3 -6.85 -7.12 -88.24
C ARG A 3 -8.07 -7.93 -87.72
N THR A 4 -9.00 -7.27 -87.01
CA THR A 4 -10.32 -6.76 -87.46
C THR A 4 -11.47 -7.77 -87.34
N LYS A 5 -12.52 -7.33 -86.62
CA LYS A 5 -13.86 -7.95 -86.51
C LYS A 5 -14.58 -7.99 -87.87
N PRO A 6 -15.70 -8.71 -87.96
CA PRO A 6 -16.94 -7.97 -88.19
C PRO A 6 -18.12 -8.42 -87.32
N ILE A 7 -19.08 -7.51 -87.26
CA ILE A 7 -20.39 -7.54 -86.59
C ILE A 7 -21.40 -8.18 -87.53
N PHE A 8 -22.34 -8.99 -87.02
CA PHE A 8 -23.65 -9.16 -87.65
C PHE A 8 -24.76 -9.09 -86.59
N LEU A 9 -25.69 -8.19 -86.87
CA LEU A 9 -26.92 -7.87 -86.16
C LEU A 9 -28.03 -8.71 -86.80
N PHE A 10 -28.85 -9.41 -86.01
CA PHE A 10 -30.18 -9.81 -86.47
C PHE A 10 -31.21 -9.72 -85.34
N ILE A 11 -32.34 -9.14 -85.71
CA ILE A 11 -33.44 -8.67 -84.86
C ILE A 11 -34.49 -9.78 -84.71
N LEU A 12 -35.03 -9.85 -83.49
CA LEU A 12 -36.27 -10.46 -82.98
C LEU A 12 -37.32 -11.03 -83.95
N PHE A 13 -37.93 -12.16 -83.55
CA PHE A 13 -39.39 -12.29 -83.54
C PHE A 13 -39.89 -13.13 -82.35
N LEU A 14 -40.96 -12.62 -81.73
CA LEU A 14 -41.63 -13.10 -80.52
C LEU A 14 -42.35 -14.44 -80.72
N SER A 15 -42.37 -15.26 -79.66
CA SER A 15 -43.57 -16.02 -79.29
C SER A 15 -43.76 -15.98 -77.78
N SER A 16 -44.81 -15.27 -77.38
CA SER A 16 -45.31 -15.15 -76.01
C SER A 16 -45.83 -16.49 -75.50
N LEU A 17 -45.32 -16.94 -74.35
CA LEU A 17 -46.03 -17.81 -73.43
C LEU A 17 -45.90 -17.20 -72.04
N PHE A 18 -47.02 -16.66 -71.56
CA PHE A 18 -47.18 -16.24 -70.18
C PHE A 18 -47.16 -17.48 -69.28
N PHE A 19 -46.20 -17.55 -68.37
CA PHE A 19 -46.28 -18.36 -67.16
C PHE A 19 -45.86 -17.49 -65.98
N PHE A 20 -46.69 -17.51 -64.94
CA PHE A 20 -46.71 -16.65 -63.77
C PHE A 20 -45.36 -16.59 -63.03
N PRO A 21 -44.91 -15.42 -62.54
CA PRO A 21 -43.80 -15.39 -61.60
C PRO A 21 -44.30 -15.88 -60.24
N GLU A 22 -43.82 -17.04 -59.81
CA GLU A 22 -43.79 -17.35 -58.39
C GLU A 22 -42.98 -16.24 -57.71
N ALA A 23 -43.67 -15.43 -56.91
CA ALA A 23 -43.02 -14.49 -56.01
C ALA A 23 -42.20 -15.31 -55.02
N ALA A 24 -40.91 -15.48 -55.29
CA ALA A 24 -39.94 -15.91 -54.30
C ALA A 24 -39.83 -14.78 -53.27
N TRP A 25 -40.61 -14.88 -52.20
CA TRP A 25 -40.39 -14.11 -50.98
C TRP A 25 -39.03 -14.53 -50.44
N SER A 26 -37.98 -13.77 -50.75
CA SER A 26 -36.71 -13.90 -50.04
C SER A 26 -36.95 -13.44 -48.60
N PHE A 27 -37.18 -14.39 -47.70
CA PHE A 27 -36.99 -14.16 -46.27
C PHE A 27 -35.50 -13.80 -46.08
N GLN A 28 -35.17 -12.51 -46.13
CA GLN A 28 -34.06 -12.06 -45.32
C GLN A 28 -34.47 -12.38 -43.88
N GLU A 29 -33.81 -13.35 -43.26
CA GLU A 29 -33.78 -13.44 -41.81
C GLU A 29 -33.45 -12.05 -41.30
N LYS A 30 -34.45 -11.33 -40.78
CA LYS A 30 -34.19 -10.17 -39.95
C LYS A 30 -33.32 -10.72 -38.84
N LYS A 31 -32.02 -10.38 -38.82
CA LYS A 31 -31.18 -10.58 -37.64
C LYS A 31 -31.99 -10.04 -36.48
N ASP A 32 -32.43 -10.95 -35.63
CA ASP A 32 -33.13 -10.63 -34.40
C ASP A 32 -32.33 -9.52 -33.71
N PRO A 33 -32.92 -8.35 -33.39
CA PRO A 33 -32.15 -7.27 -32.79
C PRO A 33 -31.33 -7.82 -31.63
N GLU A 34 -30.00 -7.66 -31.70
CA GLU A 34 -29.12 -8.15 -30.63
C GLU A 34 -29.63 -7.57 -29.32
N VAL A 35 -29.81 -8.39 -28.28
CA VAL A 35 -30.35 -7.93 -26.99
C VAL A 35 -29.21 -7.90 -25.99
N ARG A 36 -28.44 -6.80 -26.00
CA ARG A 36 -27.23 -6.69 -25.19
C ARG A 36 -27.39 -5.72 -24.03
N LEU A 37 -26.85 -6.10 -22.88
CA LEU A 37 -26.60 -5.18 -21.77
C LEU A 37 -25.17 -4.65 -21.87
N MET A 38 -25.02 -3.37 -22.20
CA MET A 38 -23.72 -2.72 -22.35
C MET A 38 -23.39 -1.96 -21.07
N VAL A 39 -22.47 -2.48 -20.26
CA VAL A 39 -22.09 -1.91 -18.96
C VAL A 39 -20.75 -1.22 -19.08
N ARG A 40 -20.62 0.02 -18.58
CA ARG A 40 -19.36 0.78 -18.61
C ARG A 40 -18.89 1.20 -17.23
N PHE A 41 -17.57 1.23 -17.03
CA PHE A 41 -16.93 1.77 -15.83
C PHE A 41 -15.54 2.33 -16.15
N GLY A 42 -15.39 3.65 -16.09
CA GLY A 42 -14.16 4.31 -16.52
C GLY A 42 -13.94 4.12 -18.02
N GLU A 43 -12.79 3.57 -18.40
CA GLU A 43 -12.45 3.26 -19.80
C GLU A 43 -12.88 1.84 -20.22
N ASN A 44 -13.37 1.03 -19.28
CA ASN A 44 -13.78 -0.34 -19.55
C ASN A 44 -15.25 -0.40 -19.96
N GLU A 45 -15.55 -1.27 -20.91
CA GLU A 45 -16.90 -1.59 -21.38
C GLU A 45 -17.05 -3.11 -21.50
N TRP A 46 -18.18 -3.63 -21.02
CA TRP A 46 -18.57 -5.03 -21.15
C TRP A 46 -19.92 -5.11 -21.86
N SER A 47 -20.06 -6.11 -22.72
CA SER A 47 -21.29 -6.37 -23.45
C SER A 47 -21.76 -7.78 -23.10
N LEU A 48 -22.90 -7.88 -22.44
CA LEU A 48 -23.50 -9.16 -22.02
C LEU A 48 -24.67 -9.47 -22.95
N ASP A 49 -24.67 -10.64 -23.58
CA ASP A 49 -25.80 -11.11 -24.38
C ASP A 49 -26.91 -11.62 -23.45
N LEU A 50 -28.04 -10.92 -23.41
CA LEU A 50 -29.14 -11.28 -22.52
C LEU A 50 -29.87 -12.55 -22.98
N ARG A 51 -29.80 -12.92 -24.27
CA ARG A 51 -30.42 -14.17 -24.78
C ARG A 51 -29.68 -15.40 -24.27
N GLU A 52 -28.35 -15.33 -24.16
CA GLU A 52 -27.54 -16.39 -23.52
C GLU A 52 -27.88 -16.56 -22.03
N ILE A 53 -28.52 -15.54 -21.43
CA ILE A 53 -28.95 -15.48 -20.04
C ILE A 53 -30.47 -15.78 -19.90
N GLY A 54 -31.10 -16.29 -20.96
CA GLY A 54 -32.49 -16.77 -20.94
C GLY A 54 -33.56 -15.69 -21.16
N PHE A 55 -33.17 -14.45 -21.47
CA PHE A 55 -34.13 -13.40 -21.81
C PHE A 55 -34.67 -13.58 -23.24
N ASP A 56 -35.98 -13.55 -23.39
CA ASP A 56 -36.66 -13.72 -24.69
C ASP A 56 -36.62 -12.48 -25.58
N GLY A 57 -36.28 -11.31 -25.01
CA GLY A 57 -36.23 -10.02 -25.67
C GLY A 57 -37.50 -9.16 -25.48
N ILE A 58 -38.51 -9.64 -24.76
CA ILE A 58 -39.84 -9.03 -24.64
C ILE A 58 -40.37 -9.01 -23.20
N ASP A 59 -40.33 -10.12 -22.48
CA ASP A 59 -40.86 -10.24 -21.12
C ASP A 59 -39.72 -10.21 -20.09
N PRO A 60 -39.59 -9.15 -19.26
CA PRO A 60 -38.53 -9.05 -18.25
C PRO A 60 -38.46 -10.24 -17.29
N THR A 61 -39.58 -10.94 -17.06
CA THR A 61 -39.63 -12.08 -16.15
C THR A 61 -38.92 -13.32 -16.67
N THR A 62 -38.61 -13.37 -17.98
CA THR A 62 -37.85 -14.46 -18.59
C THR A 62 -36.35 -14.36 -18.31
N LEU A 63 -35.84 -13.18 -17.97
CA LEU A 63 -34.42 -12.97 -17.65
C LEU A 63 -34.01 -13.81 -16.43
N ASN A 64 -33.02 -14.68 -16.61
CA ASN A 64 -32.43 -15.40 -15.48
C ASN A 64 -31.53 -14.46 -14.67
N GLN A 65 -32.12 -13.85 -13.64
CA GLN A 65 -31.44 -12.89 -12.75
C GLN A 65 -30.19 -13.47 -12.10
N ASP A 66 -30.22 -14.74 -11.68
CA ASP A 66 -29.07 -15.40 -11.05
C ASP A 66 -27.93 -15.63 -12.05
N ALA A 67 -28.26 -16.03 -13.28
CA ALA A 67 -27.27 -16.19 -14.34
C ALA A 67 -26.64 -14.84 -14.71
N LEU A 68 -27.44 -13.77 -14.82
CA LEU A 68 -26.93 -12.41 -15.07
C LEU A 68 -25.99 -11.96 -13.94
N MET A 69 -26.40 -12.11 -12.68
CA MET A 69 -25.57 -11.74 -11.53
C MET A 69 -24.30 -12.57 -11.44
N ASN A 70 -24.34 -13.85 -11.80
CA ASN A 70 -23.14 -14.69 -11.89
C ASN A 70 -22.21 -14.21 -13.01
N GLN A 71 -22.73 -13.87 -14.19
CA GLN A 71 -21.91 -13.35 -15.28
C GLN A 71 -21.28 -12.01 -14.90
N ILE A 72 -22.02 -11.09 -14.29
CA ILE A 72 -21.49 -9.82 -13.74
C ILE A 72 -20.39 -10.11 -12.72
N ARG A 73 -20.58 -11.09 -11.83
CA ARG A 73 -19.56 -11.49 -10.85
C ARG A 73 -18.28 -11.99 -11.52
N GLU A 74 -18.41 -12.88 -12.49
CA GLU A 74 -17.26 -13.56 -13.11
C GLU A 74 -16.49 -12.69 -14.10
N THR A 75 -17.14 -11.70 -14.71
CA THR A 75 -16.55 -10.83 -15.74
C THR A 75 -16.24 -9.43 -15.18
N ILE A 76 -17.26 -8.71 -14.72
CA ILE A 76 -17.14 -7.29 -14.34
C ILE A 76 -16.56 -7.14 -12.94
N GLU A 77 -17.11 -7.85 -11.95
CA GLU A 77 -16.70 -7.64 -10.55
C GLU A 77 -15.26 -8.03 -10.28
N LYS A 78 -14.73 -9.07 -10.96
CA LYS A 78 -13.32 -9.46 -10.81
C LYS A 78 -12.36 -8.37 -11.27
N GLU A 79 -12.74 -7.60 -12.27
CA GLU A 79 -11.90 -6.53 -12.84
C GLU A 79 -12.11 -5.21 -12.10
N VAL A 80 -13.33 -4.94 -11.63
CA VAL A 80 -13.68 -3.68 -10.98
C VAL A 80 -13.41 -3.71 -9.48
N ASN A 81 -13.87 -4.74 -8.77
CA ASN A 81 -13.86 -4.74 -7.31
C ASN A 81 -12.43 -4.71 -6.78
N ARG A 82 -12.13 -3.67 -6.00
CA ARG A 82 -10.85 -3.55 -5.29
C ARG A 82 -11.06 -2.96 -3.91
N LYS A 83 -10.27 -3.45 -2.97
CA LYS A 83 -10.22 -2.88 -1.62
C LYS A 83 -9.53 -1.51 -1.67
N PRO A 84 -9.92 -0.57 -0.80
CA PRO A 84 -9.20 0.69 -0.68
C PRO A 84 -7.76 0.43 -0.23
N GLN A 85 -6.82 1.22 -0.74
CA GLN A 85 -5.41 1.14 -0.37
C GLN A 85 -4.97 2.45 0.27
N PRO A 86 -4.41 2.43 1.50
CA PRO A 86 -3.97 3.64 2.17
C PRO A 86 -2.75 4.26 1.50
N ALA A 87 -2.58 5.57 1.67
CA ALA A 87 -1.35 6.26 1.31
C ALA A 87 -0.21 5.83 2.23
N TYR A 88 1.01 5.75 1.71
CA TYR A 88 2.19 5.38 2.49
C TYR A 88 3.46 6.01 1.96
N TYR A 89 4.56 5.91 2.71
CA TYR A 89 5.88 6.32 2.27
C TYR A 89 6.67 5.14 1.67
N LYS A 90 7.23 5.34 0.47
CA LYS A 90 8.22 4.45 -0.14
C LYS A 90 9.51 5.23 -0.39
N ASP A 91 10.59 4.88 0.29
CA ASP A 91 11.87 5.60 0.21
C ASP A 91 11.71 7.13 0.40
N ARG A 92 10.94 7.52 1.43
CA ARG A 92 10.57 8.92 1.76
C ARG A 92 9.69 9.64 0.73
N LYS A 93 9.28 8.97 -0.35
CA LYS A 93 8.31 9.51 -1.32
C LYS A 93 6.91 9.06 -0.96
N VAL A 94 5.94 9.95 -1.11
CA VAL A 94 4.52 9.64 -0.89
C VAL A 94 4.01 8.80 -2.07
N VAL A 95 3.41 7.65 -1.75
CA VAL A 95 2.57 6.89 -2.66
C VAL A 95 1.12 7.24 -2.33
N PRO A 96 0.37 7.84 -3.27
CA PRO A 96 -1.01 8.24 -3.03
C PRO A 96 -1.94 7.07 -2.70
N HIS A 97 -2.98 7.35 -1.93
CA HIS A 97 -4.04 6.38 -1.65
C HIS A 97 -4.84 6.03 -2.91
N GLN A 98 -5.46 4.85 -2.90
CA GLN A 98 -6.40 4.42 -3.92
C GLN A 98 -7.76 4.15 -3.29
N LEU A 99 -8.81 4.70 -3.90
CA LEU A 99 -10.18 4.43 -3.49
C LEU A 99 -10.54 2.97 -3.78
N GLY A 100 -11.21 2.36 -2.83
CA GLY A 100 -11.84 1.07 -3.02
C GLY A 100 -13.12 1.25 -3.83
N VAL A 101 -13.41 0.28 -4.68
CA VAL A 101 -14.67 0.25 -5.42
C VAL A 101 -15.27 -1.15 -5.30
N LYS A 102 -16.57 -1.19 -5.10
CA LYS A 102 -17.35 -2.42 -5.06
C LYS A 102 -18.62 -2.24 -5.89
N VAL A 103 -18.92 -3.18 -6.75
CA VAL A 103 -20.16 -3.19 -7.52
C VAL A 103 -21.37 -3.18 -6.58
N ASP A 104 -22.30 -2.26 -6.84
CA ASP A 104 -23.54 -2.10 -6.10
C ASP A 104 -24.60 -3.06 -6.65
N ARG A 105 -24.56 -4.30 -6.16
CA ARG A 105 -25.51 -5.33 -6.55
C ARG A 105 -26.96 -4.96 -6.24
N GLN A 106 -27.21 -4.14 -5.22
CA GLN A 106 -28.58 -3.75 -4.88
C GLN A 106 -29.15 -2.83 -5.95
N LYS A 107 -28.35 -1.90 -6.46
CA LYS A 107 -28.75 -1.05 -7.60
C LYS A 107 -28.88 -1.82 -8.90
N ILE A 108 -28.01 -2.80 -9.16
CA ILE A 108 -28.11 -3.65 -10.36
C ILE A 108 -29.41 -4.45 -10.36
N LYS A 109 -29.88 -4.94 -9.20
CA LYS A 109 -31.17 -5.65 -9.13
C LYS A 109 -32.36 -4.82 -9.59
N LEU A 110 -32.28 -3.49 -9.46
CA LEU A 110 -33.33 -2.58 -9.96
C LEU A 110 -33.41 -2.60 -11.49
N TRP A 111 -32.34 -2.99 -12.18
CA TRP A 111 -32.35 -3.10 -13.64
C TRP A 111 -33.23 -4.23 -14.16
N PHE A 112 -33.57 -5.22 -13.34
CA PHE A 112 -34.32 -6.39 -13.81
C PHE A 112 -35.75 -6.04 -14.19
N ASP A 113 -36.41 -5.23 -13.36
CA ASP A 113 -37.79 -4.79 -13.61
C ASP A 113 -37.86 -3.80 -14.79
N GLU A 114 -36.77 -3.08 -15.04
CA GLU A 114 -36.64 -2.04 -16.07
C GLU A 114 -35.68 -2.45 -17.20
N ILE A 115 -35.50 -3.75 -17.45
CA ILE A 115 -34.40 -4.24 -18.32
C ILE A 115 -34.44 -3.64 -19.72
N HIS A 116 -35.64 -3.41 -20.26
CA HIS A 116 -35.87 -2.81 -21.58
C HIS A 116 -35.26 -1.44 -21.73
N ASP A 117 -35.18 -0.68 -20.63
CA ASP A 117 -34.56 0.61 -20.69
C ASP A 117 -33.08 0.41 -21.03
N TYR A 118 -32.38 -0.56 -20.43
CA TYR A 118 -30.93 -0.74 -20.53
C TYR A 118 -30.43 -1.51 -21.76
N ILE A 119 -31.32 -2.08 -22.57
CA ILE A 119 -30.94 -2.86 -23.76
C ILE A 119 -30.32 -1.96 -24.83
N ASN A 120 -29.19 -2.41 -25.40
CA ASN A 120 -28.47 -1.78 -26.51
C ASN A 120 -28.09 -0.33 -26.27
N ARG A 121 -28.01 0.08 -24.99
CA ARG A 121 -27.51 1.38 -24.57
C ARG A 121 -26.42 1.19 -23.51
N PRO A 122 -25.35 2.01 -23.54
CA PRO A 122 -24.38 2.02 -22.47
C PRO A 122 -25.00 2.46 -21.15
N VAL A 123 -24.85 1.66 -20.10
CA VAL A 123 -25.24 1.98 -18.72
C VAL A 123 -24.01 2.03 -17.82
N ASP A 124 -23.92 3.09 -16.99
CA ASP A 124 -22.88 3.20 -15.98
C ASP A 124 -23.04 2.13 -14.90
N LEU A 125 -21.97 1.39 -14.64
CA LEU A 125 -21.93 0.37 -13.59
C LEU A 125 -22.18 1.03 -12.21
N PRO A 126 -23.24 0.63 -11.49
CA PRO A 126 -23.48 1.11 -10.15
C PRO A 126 -22.40 0.58 -9.22
N VAL A 127 -21.72 1.48 -8.52
CA VAL A 127 -20.65 1.13 -7.59
C VAL A 127 -20.77 1.90 -6.28
N GLN A 128 -20.21 1.30 -5.23
CA GLN A 128 -19.97 1.90 -3.93
C GLN A 128 -18.48 2.17 -3.79
N TRP A 129 -18.15 3.44 -3.56
CA TRP A 129 -16.79 3.87 -3.27
C TRP A 129 -16.50 3.75 -1.77
N SER A 130 -15.27 3.37 -1.44
CA SER A 130 -14.80 3.30 -0.06
C SER A 130 -13.46 4.03 0.09
N MET A 131 -13.35 4.81 1.16
CA MET A 131 -12.13 5.50 1.54
C MET A 131 -11.18 4.53 2.27
N PRO A 132 -9.86 4.66 2.08
CA PRO A 132 -8.91 3.95 2.91
C PRO A 132 -8.80 4.57 4.31
N GLU A 133 -8.22 3.81 5.23
CA GLU A 133 -7.97 4.25 6.61
C GLU A 133 -7.00 5.42 6.73
N LEU A 134 -6.18 5.65 5.70
CA LEU A 134 -5.26 6.78 5.62
C LEU A 134 -5.22 7.34 4.19
N THR A 135 -5.67 8.57 4.03
CA THR A 135 -5.63 9.29 2.76
C THR A 135 -4.27 9.95 2.52
N THR A 136 -4.01 10.32 1.26
CA THR A 136 -2.81 11.09 0.91
C THR A 136 -2.74 12.41 1.67
N LYS A 137 -3.89 13.08 1.85
CA LYS A 137 -3.98 14.33 2.59
C LYS A 137 -3.55 14.12 4.04
N GLU A 138 -4.15 13.15 4.73
CA GLU A 138 -3.84 12.86 6.14
C GLU A 138 -2.37 12.45 6.33
N LEU A 139 -1.80 11.66 5.41
CA LEU A 139 -0.38 11.27 5.44
C LEU A 139 0.55 12.49 5.40
N LEU A 140 0.22 13.50 4.59
CA LEU A 140 1.00 14.73 4.47
C LEU A 140 0.90 15.60 5.73
N GLN A 141 -0.26 15.58 6.40
CA GLN A 141 -0.49 16.32 7.64
C GLN A 141 0.22 15.70 8.84
N LEU A 142 0.69 14.45 8.76
CA LEU A 142 1.41 13.80 9.87
C LEU A 142 2.63 14.59 10.35
N LYS A 143 3.26 15.41 9.50
CA LYS A 143 4.49 16.17 9.85
C LYS A 143 4.23 17.54 10.46
N GLU A 144 2.98 17.90 10.76
CA GLU A 144 2.60 19.23 11.26
C GLU A 144 3.04 19.47 12.72
N LYS A 145 3.09 18.43 13.56
CA LYS A 145 3.42 18.56 14.99
C LYS A 145 4.42 17.50 15.44
N VAL A 146 5.47 17.92 16.15
CA VAL A 146 6.39 17.02 16.86
C VAL A 146 5.78 16.70 18.22
N LEU A 147 5.58 15.42 18.51
CA LEU A 147 5.15 14.93 19.83
C LEU A 147 6.35 14.60 20.73
N GLY A 148 7.44 14.13 20.13
CA GLY A 148 8.67 13.80 20.85
C GLY A 148 9.87 13.77 19.92
N SER A 149 11.03 14.09 20.46
CA SER A 149 12.28 14.16 19.71
C SER A 149 13.44 13.74 20.60
N TYR A 150 14.33 12.90 20.10
CA TYR A 150 15.54 12.56 20.84
C TYR A 150 16.72 12.39 19.90
N THR A 151 17.88 12.88 20.33
CA THR A 151 19.14 12.79 19.59
C THR A 151 20.17 12.06 20.44
N THR A 152 20.92 11.13 19.85
CA THR A 152 22.08 10.53 20.49
C THR A 152 23.31 10.65 19.61
N PHE A 153 24.48 10.59 20.24
CA PHE A 153 25.76 10.83 19.56
C PHE A 153 26.59 9.56 19.49
N PHE A 154 27.43 9.46 18.45
CA PHE A 154 28.36 8.36 18.25
C PHE A 154 29.58 8.80 17.45
N ASN A 155 30.67 8.05 17.60
CA ASN A 155 31.89 8.30 16.83
C ASN A 155 31.70 7.90 15.37
N TYR A 156 31.44 8.87 14.48
CA TYR A 156 31.25 8.63 13.05
C TYR A 156 32.48 8.01 12.35
N ARG A 157 33.68 8.10 12.95
CA ARG A 157 34.90 7.44 12.44
C ARG A 157 34.86 5.93 12.62
N ASN A 158 33.98 5.41 13.47
CA ASN A 158 33.70 3.98 13.57
C ASN A 158 32.77 3.57 12.42
N VAL A 159 33.35 3.37 11.24
CA VAL A 159 32.62 3.22 9.97
C VAL A 159 31.62 2.07 10.00
N ASN A 160 31.99 0.90 10.55
CA ASN A 160 31.09 -0.25 10.60
C ASN A 160 29.91 -0.04 11.55
N ARG A 161 30.16 0.49 12.75
CA ARG A 161 29.10 0.84 13.71
C ARG A 161 28.17 1.90 13.15
N SER A 162 28.74 2.93 12.53
CA SER A 162 28.00 4.02 11.88
C SER A 162 27.10 3.51 10.75
N HIS A 163 27.62 2.57 9.94
CA HIS A 163 26.86 1.91 8.88
C HIS A 163 25.67 1.12 9.44
N ASN A 164 25.88 0.35 10.52
CA ASN A 164 24.80 -0.40 11.17
C ASN A 164 23.71 0.52 11.73
N ILE A 165 24.09 1.62 12.39
CA ILE A 165 23.17 2.64 12.92
C ILE A 165 22.37 3.27 11.76
N TYR A 166 23.03 3.59 10.65
CA TYR A 166 22.34 4.10 9.46
C TYR A 166 21.32 3.09 8.91
N LEU A 167 21.66 1.81 8.82
CA LEU A 167 20.74 0.78 8.33
C LEU A 167 19.53 0.60 9.26
N SER A 168 19.73 0.54 10.57
CA SER A 168 18.62 0.42 11.52
C SER A 168 17.76 1.69 11.58
N ALA A 169 18.36 2.88 11.47
CA ALA A 169 17.62 4.13 11.38
C ALA A 169 16.79 4.21 10.09
N LYS A 170 17.38 3.82 8.94
CA LYS A 170 16.67 3.78 7.65
C LYS A 170 15.47 2.82 7.69
N ALA A 171 15.58 1.70 8.39
CA ALA A 171 14.50 0.72 8.47
C ALA A 171 13.25 1.22 9.22
N ILE A 172 13.42 2.13 10.19
CA ILE A 172 12.31 2.72 10.96
C ILE A 172 11.88 4.09 10.44
N ASP A 173 12.63 4.65 9.49
CA ASP A 173 12.39 5.99 8.97
C ASP A 173 11.14 6.03 8.09
N HIS A 174 10.32 7.07 8.29
CA HIS A 174 9.02 7.27 7.65
C HIS A 174 8.02 6.12 7.90
N HIS A 175 8.11 5.45 9.05
CA HIS A 175 7.16 4.44 9.47
C HIS A 175 5.91 5.10 10.06
N VAL A 176 4.74 4.81 9.49
CA VAL A 176 3.44 5.25 10.01
C VAL A 176 2.87 4.16 10.92
N LEU A 177 2.38 4.56 12.09
CA LEU A 177 1.75 3.65 13.06
C LEU A 177 0.33 4.15 13.35
N MET A 178 -0.68 3.34 13.03
CA MET A 178 -2.09 3.70 13.14
C MET A 178 -2.57 3.68 14.60
N PRO A 179 -3.69 4.37 14.93
CA PRO A 179 -4.31 4.29 16.24
C PRO A 179 -4.52 2.85 16.71
N GLY A 180 -4.09 2.54 17.93
CA GLY A 180 -4.23 1.22 18.53
C GLY A 180 -3.17 0.20 18.11
N GLU A 181 -2.35 0.48 17.09
CA GLU A 181 -1.30 -0.44 16.65
C GLU A 181 -0.09 -0.45 17.59
N THR A 182 0.58 -1.60 17.65
CA THR A 182 1.82 -1.80 18.40
C THR A 182 3.00 -1.91 17.46
N PHE A 183 3.95 -1.00 17.60
CA PHE A 183 5.25 -1.08 16.95
C PHE A 183 6.14 -2.12 17.62
N SER A 184 6.89 -2.87 16.82
CA SER A 184 7.94 -3.78 17.28
C SER A 184 9.23 -3.48 16.52
N PHE A 185 10.26 -3.08 17.25
CA PHE A 185 11.55 -2.73 16.66
C PHE A 185 12.15 -3.92 15.91
N ASN A 186 12.09 -5.12 16.49
CA ASN A 186 12.56 -6.32 15.84
C ASN A 186 11.78 -6.64 14.57
N LYS A 187 10.44 -6.54 14.56
CA LYS A 187 9.66 -6.81 13.34
C LYS A 187 10.02 -5.84 12.20
N VAL A 188 10.17 -4.56 12.50
CA VAL A 188 10.46 -3.53 11.50
C VAL A 188 11.91 -3.58 11.02
N VAL A 189 12.88 -3.68 11.93
CA VAL A 189 14.30 -3.73 11.57
C VAL A 189 14.70 -5.11 11.01
N GLY A 190 14.07 -6.18 11.47
CA GLY A 190 14.28 -7.57 11.04
C GLY A 190 15.62 -8.16 11.46
N ILE A 191 16.05 -9.29 10.87
CA ILE A 191 17.31 -9.96 11.23
C ILE A 191 18.56 -9.11 10.89
N ARG A 192 19.57 -9.17 11.77
CA ARG A 192 20.82 -8.39 11.67
C ARG A 192 21.92 -9.27 11.08
N SER A 193 21.89 -9.48 9.77
CA SER A 193 22.81 -10.38 9.06
C SER A 193 23.69 -9.65 8.04
N ARG A 194 24.83 -10.26 7.69
CA ARG A 194 25.72 -9.75 6.62
C ARG A 194 25.00 -9.66 5.28
N ALA A 195 24.13 -10.62 4.97
CA ALA A 195 23.31 -10.62 3.75
C ALA A 195 22.38 -9.40 3.65
N ARG A 196 21.98 -8.83 4.79
CA ARG A 196 21.20 -7.58 4.88
C ARG A 196 22.07 -6.32 5.01
N GLY A 197 23.38 -6.45 4.79
CA GLY A 197 24.34 -5.35 4.82
C GLY A 197 24.94 -5.02 6.19
N TYR A 198 24.50 -5.67 7.27
CA TYR A 198 25.06 -5.40 8.60
C TYR A 198 26.51 -5.87 8.70
N ARG A 199 27.32 -5.06 9.37
CA ARG A 199 28.77 -5.25 9.52
C ARG A 199 29.15 -5.62 10.95
N MET A 200 30.32 -6.21 11.09
CA MET A 200 30.92 -6.48 12.41
C MET A 200 31.24 -5.16 13.11
N ALA A 201 30.74 -5.03 14.33
CA ALA A 201 31.01 -3.92 15.22
C ALA A 201 30.89 -4.40 16.67
N LYS A 202 31.31 -3.56 17.61
CA LYS A 202 31.23 -3.86 19.03
C LYS A 202 29.78 -4.10 19.48
N ILE A 203 29.56 -5.19 20.19
CA ILE A 203 28.28 -5.59 20.81
C ILE A 203 28.48 -5.86 22.30
N ILE A 204 27.37 -5.97 23.04
CA ILE A 204 27.35 -6.39 24.44
C ILE A 204 26.65 -7.75 24.50
N VAL A 205 27.33 -8.79 24.98
CA VAL A 205 26.80 -10.15 25.15
C VAL A 205 26.95 -10.53 26.62
N LYS A 206 25.85 -10.85 27.30
CA LYS A 206 25.85 -11.21 28.74
C LYS A 206 26.59 -10.19 29.64
N GLY A 207 26.55 -8.91 29.26
CA GLY A 207 27.27 -7.87 29.99
C GLY A 207 28.77 -7.83 29.69
N GLU A 208 29.26 -8.45 28.62
CA GLU A 208 30.65 -8.29 28.19
C GLU A 208 30.72 -7.75 26.78
N TYR A 209 31.78 -7.01 26.52
CA TYR A 209 32.02 -6.44 25.21
C TYR A 209 32.61 -7.49 24.27
N SER A 210 31.95 -7.72 23.14
CA SER A 210 32.39 -8.64 22.10
C SER A 210 32.28 -7.99 20.72
N GLU A 211 32.74 -8.67 19.67
CA GLU A 211 32.47 -8.28 18.29
C GLU A 211 31.34 -9.14 17.71
N GLY A 212 30.41 -8.49 17.01
CA GLY A 212 29.32 -9.20 16.36
C GLY A 212 28.66 -8.37 15.27
N VAL A 213 27.82 -9.04 14.48
CA VAL A 213 27.09 -8.40 13.40
C VAL A 213 26.00 -7.49 14.00
N GLY A 214 25.94 -6.24 13.55
CA GLY A 214 24.90 -5.30 13.99
C GLY A 214 25.22 -4.50 15.26
N GLY A 215 26.49 -4.41 15.68
CA GLY A 215 26.88 -3.48 16.73
C GLY A 215 26.45 -2.04 16.42
N GLY A 216 25.86 -1.36 17.40
CA GLY A 216 25.28 -0.01 17.29
C GLY A 216 23.75 0.06 17.25
N ILE A 217 23.05 -1.05 16.97
CA ILE A 217 21.59 -1.04 16.78
C ILE A 217 20.81 -0.71 18.05
N CYS A 218 21.31 -1.13 19.23
CA CYS A 218 20.71 -0.76 20.50
C CYS A 218 20.68 0.77 20.74
N GLN A 219 21.57 1.53 20.10
CA GLN A 219 21.51 2.99 20.15
C GLN A 219 20.29 3.51 19.38
N THR A 220 19.93 2.88 18.26
CA THR A 220 18.72 3.23 17.51
C THR A 220 17.46 2.94 18.30
N SER A 221 17.32 1.75 18.90
CA SER A 221 16.17 1.42 19.75
C SER A 221 16.10 2.31 21.00
N SER A 222 17.24 2.66 21.61
CA SER A 222 17.27 3.56 22.76
C SER A 222 16.89 5.00 22.37
N THR A 223 17.35 5.49 21.22
CA THR A 223 16.95 6.82 20.72
C THR A 223 15.45 6.85 20.43
N LEU A 224 14.92 5.79 19.82
CA LEU A 224 13.50 5.66 19.53
C LEU A 224 12.69 5.62 20.83
N PHE A 225 13.11 4.82 21.80
CA PHE A 225 12.47 4.73 23.11
C PHE A 225 12.33 6.10 23.77
N ASN A 226 13.40 6.90 23.81
CA ASN A 226 13.35 8.22 24.43
C ASN A 226 12.43 9.19 23.69
N ALA A 227 12.41 9.16 22.35
CA ALA A 227 11.50 10.00 21.56
C ALA A 227 10.03 9.59 21.77
N VAL A 228 9.75 8.28 21.87
CA VAL A 228 8.42 7.70 22.12
C VAL A 228 7.92 8.02 23.54
N ASP A 229 8.80 7.88 24.53
CA ASP A 229 8.48 8.17 25.93
C ASP A 229 8.23 9.66 26.14
N MET A 230 9.04 10.53 25.50
CA MET A 230 8.81 11.98 25.47
C MET A 230 7.45 12.32 24.84
N ALA A 231 7.04 11.59 23.79
CA ALA A 231 5.72 11.71 23.17
C ALA A 231 4.56 11.17 24.04
N GLY A 232 4.85 10.57 25.21
CA GLY A 232 3.85 10.09 26.14
C GLY A 232 3.18 8.78 25.75
N LEU A 233 3.71 8.06 24.75
CA LEU A 233 3.12 6.81 24.26
C LEU A 233 3.32 5.65 25.25
N GLU A 234 2.49 4.62 25.11
CA GLU A 234 2.54 3.45 25.99
C GLU A 234 3.71 2.54 25.60
N ILE A 235 4.62 2.31 26.55
CA ILE A 235 5.73 1.38 26.39
C ILE A 235 5.25 -0.02 26.76
N VAL A 236 5.21 -0.92 25.78
CA VAL A 236 4.69 -2.28 25.93
C VAL A 236 5.80 -3.26 26.34
N GLU A 237 6.99 -3.11 25.77
CA GLU A 237 8.15 -3.93 26.10
C GLU A 237 9.41 -3.08 26.05
N ARG A 238 10.20 -3.12 27.12
CA ARG A 238 11.51 -2.46 27.18
C ARG A 238 12.43 -3.20 28.16
N ASN A 239 13.60 -3.57 27.69
CA ASN A 239 14.65 -4.18 28.49
C ASN A 239 15.87 -3.25 28.58
N SER A 240 16.49 -3.13 29.74
CA SER A 240 17.78 -2.45 29.90
C SER A 240 18.94 -3.42 29.75
N HIS A 241 20.09 -2.91 29.31
CA HIS A 241 21.35 -3.63 29.33
C HIS A 241 21.74 -3.88 30.79
N SER A 242 22.44 -4.98 31.04
CA SER A 242 23.07 -5.24 32.34
C SER A 242 24.24 -4.28 32.64
N ARG A 243 24.76 -3.59 31.61
CA ARG A 243 25.83 -2.59 31.73
C ARG A 243 25.39 -1.23 31.20
N ARG A 244 26.00 -0.18 31.76
CA ARG A 244 25.78 1.19 31.33
C ARG A 244 26.27 1.36 29.88
N VAL A 245 25.48 2.05 29.08
CA VAL A 245 25.83 2.48 27.72
C VAL A 245 26.15 3.97 27.69
N ALA A 246 27.05 4.39 26.80
CA ALA A 246 27.58 5.76 26.75
C ALA A 246 26.67 6.81 26.06
N TYR A 247 25.66 6.36 25.32
CA TYR A 247 24.85 7.22 24.43
C TYR A 247 23.51 7.68 25.04
N VAL A 248 23.13 7.18 26.22
CA VAL A 248 21.94 7.59 26.97
C VAL A 248 22.19 7.56 28.48
N PRO A 249 21.42 8.32 29.28
CA PRO A 249 21.49 8.25 30.75
C PRO A 249 21.11 6.87 31.30
N LYS A 250 21.40 6.66 32.59
CA LYS A 250 21.02 5.42 33.30
C LYS A 250 19.50 5.21 33.18
N ASN A 251 19.09 3.96 32.95
CA ASN A 251 17.69 3.55 32.75
C ASN A 251 17.01 4.15 31.50
N ARG A 252 17.75 4.81 30.60
CA ARG A 252 17.20 5.39 29.35
C ARG A 252 17.54 4.60 28.10
N ASP A 253 17.99 3.36 28.27
CA ASP A 253 18.34 2.47 27.18
C ASP A 253 17.20 1.48 26.85
N ALA A 254 17.21 0.95 25.63
CA ALA A 254 16.31 -0.11 25.20
C ALA A 254 17.11 -1.16 24.42
N THR A 255 17.32 -2.32 25.02
CA THR A 255 18.08 -3.44 24.46
C THR A 255 17.23 -4.21 23.48
N VAL A 256 17.81 -4.56 22.33
CA VAL A 256 17.15 -5.39 21.32
C VAL A 256 18.09 -6.48 20.82
N SER A 257 17.55 -7.67 20.59
CA SER A 257 18.24 -8.78 19.92
C SER A 257 17.24 -9.56 19.08
N TRP A 258 17.64 -9.97 17.86
CA TRP A 258 16.76 -10.77 17.01
C TRP A 258 16.51 -12.15 17.64
N GLY A 259 15.24 -12.52 17.81
CA GLY A 259 14.84 -13.74 18.53
C GLY A 259 14.94 -13.63 20.06
N GLY A 260 15.22 -12.44 20.60
CA GLY A 260 15.31 -12.18 22.04
C GLY A 260 14.59 -10.87 22.43
N PRO A 261 15.17 -10.05 23.33
CA PRO A 261 14.56 -8.79 23.75
C PRO A 261 14.14 -7.89 22.59
N ASP A 262 12.99 -7.25 22.72
CA ASP A 262 12.48 -6.26 21.78
C ASP A 262 12.20 -4.92 22.47
N PHE A 263 12.03 -3.88 21.66
CA PHE A 263 11.42 -2.64 22.08
C PHE A 263 10.07 -2.49 21.37
N LYS A 264 9.00 -2.46 22.17
CA LYS A 264 7.63 -2.34 21.69
C LYS A 264 6.91 -1.20 22.38
N PHE A 265 6.11 -0.47 21.61
CA PHE A 265 5.25 0.58 22.13
C PHE A 265 3.96 0.63 21.31
N LYS A 266 2.89 1.13 21.92
CA LYS A 266 1.57 1.23 21.31
C LYS A 266 1.22 2.68 21.00
N ASN A 267 0.67 2.93 19.82
CA ASN A 267 0.02 4.21 19.54
C ASN A 267 -1.34 4.24 20.26
N THR A 268 -1.38 4.83 21.46
CA THR A 268 -2.61 5.01 22.24
C THR A 268 -3.40 6.25 21.85
N LEU A 269 -2.93 7.03 20.86
CA LEU A 269 -3.61 8.22 20.38
C LEU A 269 -4.76 7.83 19.43
N SER A 270 -5.72 8.74 19.26
CA SER A 270 -6.77 8.62 18.24
C SER A 270 -6.30 8.98 16.84
N LYS A 271 -5.02 9.36 16.68
CA LYS A 271 -4.43 9.80 15.41
C LYS A 271 -3.23 8.93 15.04
N PRO A 272 -2.98 8.69 13.74
CA PRO A 272 -1.74 8.08 13.29
C PRO A 272 -0.53 8.93 13.69
N ILE A 273 0.60 8.26 13.91
CA ILE A 273 1.90 8.91 14.15
C ILE A 273 2.89 8.51 13.07
N LEU A 274 3.88 9.38 12.84
CA LEU A 274 4.99 9.14 11.93
C LEU A 274 6.30 9.09 12.72
N ILE A 275 7.04 7.98 12.58
CA ILE A 275 8.41 7.86 13.05
C ILE A 275 9.33 8.34 11.93
N ALA A 276 10.08 9.41 12.17
CA ALA A 276 11.08 9.92 11.24
C ALA A 276 12.47 9.81 11.87
N ALA A 277 13.40 9.14 11.19
CA ALA A 277 14.73 8.86 11.71
C ALA A 277 15.81 9.37 10.74
N GLY A 278 16.77 10.12 11.28
CA GLY A 278 17.84 10.74 10.52
C GLY A 278 19.20 10.51 11.16
N VAL A 279 20.21 10.22 10.33
CA VAL A 279 21.60 10.14 10.76
C VAL A 279 22.42 11.18 10.01
N ARG A 280 23.14 12.04 10.74
CA ARG A 280 24.01 13.07 10.17
C ARG A 280 25.24 13.27 11.04
N LYS A 281 26.44 13.12 10.48
CA LYS A 281 27.74 13.44 11.11
C LYS A 281 27.90 12.93 12.56
N GLY A 282 27.54 11.68 12.85
CA GLY A 282 27.66 11.12 14.21
C GLY A 282 26.48 11.40 15.13
N MET A 283 25.42 12.04 14.62
CA MET A 283 24.16 12.24 15.33
C MET A 283 23.10 11.29 14.76
N LEU A 284 22.36 10.62 15.63
CA LEU A 284 21.11 9.94 15.31
C LEU A 284 19.97 10.70 15.97
N THR A 285 19.05 11.23 15.18
CA THR A 285 17.85 11.94 15.65
C THR A 285 16.60 11.18 15.22
N ILE A 286 15.66 11.03 16.15
CA ILE A 286 14.35 10.44 15.88
C ILE A 286 13.28 11.41 16.36
N HIS A 287 12.31 11.67 15.48
CA HIS A 287 11.12 12.45 15.77
C HIS A 287 9.88 11.56 15.69
N ILE A 288 8.96 11.76 16.62
CA ILE A 288 7.60 11.24 16.56
C ILE A 288 6.70 12.41 16.16
N TYR A 289 6.14 12.35 14.97
CA TYR A 289 5.22 13.37 14.47
C TYR A 289 3.77 12.89 14.50
N ALA A 290 2.84 13.83 14.51
CA ALA A 290 1.41 13.60 14.32
C ALA A 290 0.74 14.84 13.67
N PRO A 291 -0.53 14.73 13.24
CA PRO A 291 -1.32 15.89 12.82
C PRO A 291 -1.41 16.96 13.90
N SER A 292 -1.66 18.21 13.51
CA SER A 292 -1.71 19.35 14.45
C SER A 292 -2.72 19.17 15.59
N ASP A 293 -3.83 18.49 15.32
CA ASP A 293 -4.94 18.25 16.26
C ASP A 293 -4.72 17.05 17.20
N ALA A 294 -3.59 16.34 17.09
CA ALA A 294 -3.26 15.21 17.96
C ALA A 294 -3.05 15.66 19.42
N ARG A 295 -3.87 15.10 20.31
CA ARG A 295 -3.75 15.27 21.77
C ARG A 295 -2.81 14.22 22.33
N HIS A 296 -1.88 14.62 23.19
CA HIS A 296 -0.92 13.75 23.87
C HIS A 296 -0.49 14.40 25.20
N PHE A 297 0.10 13.61 26.08
CA PHE A 297 0.64 14.07 27.35
C PHE A 297 2.16 13.85 27.35
N PRO A 298 2.96 14.88 27.00
CA PRO A 298 4.40 14.72 26.91
C PRO A 298 5.00 14.40 28.28
N ARG A 299 6.08 13.61 28.28
CA ARG A 299 6.83 13.29 29.49
C ARG A 299 8.18 13.97 29.45
N GLU A 300 8.65 14.39 30.62
CA GLU A 300 10.02 14.88 30.77
C GLU A 300 11.00 13.71 30.64
N VAL A 301 11.94 13.82 29.71
CA VAL A 301 12.94 12.80 29.43
C VAL A 301 14.32 13.44 29.61
N PRO A 302 15.22 12.82 30.41
CA PRO A 302 16.57 13.35 30.58
C PRO A 302 17.32 13.46 29.26
N GLU A 303 18.04 14.57 29.08
CA GLU A 303 18.88 14.82 27.91
C GLU A 303 19.97 13.74 27.75
N PRO A 304 20.38 13.43 26.51
CA PRO A 304 21.51 12.55 26.26
C PRO A 304 22.81 13.14 26.82
N PRO A 305 23.83 12.32 27.10
CA PRO A 305 25.18 12.84 27.31
C PRO A 305 25.64 13.69 26.12
N SER A 306 26.53 14.66 26.37
CA SER A 306 27.04 15.50 25.28
C SER A 306 27.80 14.67 24.24
N GLU A 307 27.89 15.18 23.01
CA GLU A 307 28.65 14.52 21.93
C GLU A 307 30.07 14.16 22.37
N LYS A 308 30.76 15.10 23.04
CA LYS A 308 32.12 14.91 23.54
C LYS A 308 32.20 13.79 24.56
N GLU A 309 31.24 13.69 25.47
CA GLU A 309 31.18 12.63 26.48
C GLU A 309 30.89 11.27 25.85
N SER A 310 29.86 11.18 25.00
CA SER A 310 29.52 9.93 24.31
C SER A 310 30.68 9.40 23.46
N ILE A 311 31.36 10.26 22.70
CA ILE A 311 32.51 9.87 21.88
C ILE A 311 33.69 9.47 22.77
N ARG A 312 33.97 10.20 23.85
CA ARG A 312 35.07 9.88 24.78
C ARG A 312 34.88 8.51 25.39
N GLU A 313 33.69 8.20 25.87
CA GLU A 313 33.39 6.90 26.47
C GLU A 313 33.41 5.77 25.42
N GLU A 314 32.86 5.97 24.22
CA GLU A 314 32.96 4.98 23.12
C GLU A 314 34.42 4.66 22.76
N VAL A 315 35.31 5.67 22.76
CA VAL A 315 36.75 5.46 22.50
C VAL A 315 37.46 4.73 23.63
N LYS A 316 37.14 5.03 24.90
CA LYS A 316 37.69 4.31 26.06
C LYS A 316 37.30 2.83 26.01
N GLU A 317 36.03 2.56 25.71
CA GLU A 317 35.53 1.21 25.53
C GLU A 317 36.28 0.46 24.43
N LYS A 318 36.70 1.11 23.35
CA LYS A 318 37.52 0.47 22.31
C LYS A 318 38.89 0.03 22.82
N LYS A 319 39.52 0.82 23.70
CA LYS A 319 40.86 0.53 24.23
C LYS A 319 40.89 -0.58 25.27
N ALA A 320 39.84 -0.70 26.09
CA ALA A 320 39.74 -1.69 27.16
C ALA A 320 39.60 -3.15 26.70
N ASN A 321 39.46 -3.41 25.38
CA ASN A 321 39.32 -4.73 24.79
C ASN A 321 40.57 -5.18 23.99
N LEU A 322 41.60 -4.33 23.92
CA LEU A 322 42.86 -4.60 23.19
C LEU A 322 44.02 -4.94 24.13
N GLY A 323 43.76 -5.05 25.44
CA GLY A 323 44.67 -5.56 26.46
C GLY A 323 44.00 -6.69 27.21
#